data_AF-A0A7W7RWI0-F1
#
_entry.id   AF-A0A7W7RWI0-F1
#
_cell.length_a   1.000
_cell.length_b   1.000
_cell.length_c   1.000
_cell.angle_alpha   90.00
_cell.angle_beta   90.00
_cell.angle_gamma   90.00
#
_symmetry.space_group_name_H-M   'P 1'
#
loop_
_entity.id
_entity.type
_entity.pdbx_description
1 polymer ?
#
loop_
_entity_poly.entity_id
_entity_poly.type
_entity_poly.pdbx_seq_one_letter_code
_entity_poly.pdbx_strand_id
1 'polypeptide(L)' 'MTATTVVRELALFPDRLDPAASVDDMLLTLLPGQSATFHVATDRELDPSALVSAPVLRCVNEARP' A
#
# COMPACT_ATOMS: atom_id res chain seq x y z
N MET A 1 -9.62 -2.62 -0.02
CA MET A 1 -9.48 -3.43 1.21
C MET A 1 -10.05 -2.61 2.37
N THR A 2 -10.73 -3.25 3.31
CA THR A 2 -11.23 -2.61 4.55
C THR A 2 -10.50 -3.20 5.74
N ALA A 3 -10.05 -2.34 6.66
CA ALA A 3 -9.33 -2.75 7.85
C ALA A 3 -10.25 -3.51 8.82
N THR A 4 -9.84 -4.68 9.29
CA THR A 4 -10.55 -5.46 10.33
C THR A 4 -9.99 -5.23 11.73
N THR A 5 -8.74 -4.74 11.81
CA THR A 5 -8.03 -4.32 13.01
C THR A 5 -7.43 -2.93 12.77
N VAL A 6 -6.81 -2.32 13.78
CA VAL A 6 -6.07 -1.07 13.56
C VAL A 6 -4.87 -1.35 12.66
N VAL A 7 -4.79 -0.70 11.50
CA VAL A 7 -3.63 -0.70 10.62
C VAL A 7 -2.85 0.58 10.85
N ARG A 8 -1.57 0.46 11.18
CA ARG A 8 -0.68 1.58 11.50
C ARG A 8 0.33 1.79 10.40
N GLU A 9 0.47 3.04 9.98
CA GLU A 9 1.45 3.48 8.98
C GLU A 9 1.38 2.66 7.68
N LEU A 10 0.17 2.48 7.14
CA LEU A 10 -0.05 1.82 5.85
C LEU A 10 0.61 2.64 4.73
N ALA A 11 1.51 2.02 3.99
CA ALA A 11 2.25 2.64 2.90
C ALA A 11 2.30 1.73 1.67
N LEU A 12 2.16 2.33 0.49
CA LEU A 12 2.27 1.68 -0.80
C LEU A 12 3.54 2.16 -1.51
N PHE A 13 4.39 1.24 -1.94
CA PHE A 13 5.69 1.52 -2.56
C PHE A 13 5.73 1.02 -4.02
N PRO A 14 4.99 1.69 -4.93
CA PRO A 14 4.87 1.24 -6.32
C PRO A 14 6.21 1.37 -7.08
N ASP A 15 7.13 2.20 -6.58
CA ASP A 15 8.49 2.39 -7.10
C ASP A 15 9.31 1.09 -7.15
N ARG A 16 8.93 0.10 -6.33
CA ARG A 16 9.53 -1.25 -6.35
C ARG A 16 9.17 -2.06 -7.58
N LEU A 17 8.06 -1.74 -8.25
CA LEU A 17 7.62 -2.39 -9.48
C LEU A 17 8.02 -1.58 -10.72
N ASP A 18 7.98 -0.26 -10.61
CA ASP A 18 8.46 0.66 -11.64
C ASP A 18 9.12 1.89 -10.98
N PRO A 19 10.43 2.15 -11.17
CA PRO A 19 11.12 3.24 -10.48
C PRO A 19 10.55 4.65 -10.70
N ALA A 20 9.75 4.86 -11.75
CA ALA A 20 9.08 6.14 -12.02
C ALA A 20 7.70 6.25 -11.35
N ALA A 21 7.20 5.17 -10.75
CA ALA A 21 5.87 5.14 -10.15
C ALA A 21 5.81 5.95 -8.85
N SER A 22 4.69 6.64 -8.64
CA SER A 22 4.41 7.42 -7.44
C SER A 22 3.01 7.16 -6.92
N VAL A 23 2.78 7.49 -5.64
CA VAL A 23 1.48 7.39 -4.98
C VAL A 23 1.11 8.73 -4.34
N ASP A 24 -0.18 9.01 -4.29
CA ASP A 24 -0.74 10.27 -3.77
C ASP A 24 -0.68 10.40 -2.24
N ASP A 25 -0.72 9.29 -1.51
CA ASP A 25 -0.78 9.27 -0.05
C ASP A 25 0.03 8.11 0.56
N MET A 26 0.49 8.30 1.79
CA MET A 26 1.30 7.31 2.52
C MET A 26 1.16 7.48 4.04
N LEU A 27 1.55 6.43 4.79
CA LEU A 27 1.60 6.42 6.25
C LEU A 27 0.21 6.59 6.89
N LEU A 28 -0.80 5.99 6.27
CA LEU A 28 -2.17 6.07 6.75
C LEU A 28 -2.40 5.20 7.99
N THR A 29 -3.09 5.75 8.98
CA THR A 29 -3.65 4.95 10.07
C THR A 29 -5.12 4.68 9.80
N LEU A 30 -5.50 3.39 9.76
CA LEU A 30 -6.88 2.95 9.55
C LEU A 30 -7.41 2.26 10.82
N LEU A 31 -8.58 2.69 11.27
CA LEU A 31 -9.36 2.03 12.30
C LEU A 31 -10.19 0.88 11.68
N PRO A 32 -10.69 -0.09 12.48
CA PRO A 32 -11.59 -1.12 11.99
C PRO A 32 -12.80 -0.53 11.24
N GLY A 33 -13.10 -1.09 10.07
CA GLY A 33 -14.15 -0.62 9.17
C GLY A 33 -13.73 0.49 8.20
N GLN A 34 -12.55 1.10 8.38
CA GLN A 34 -12.04 2.12 7.46
C GLN A 34 -11.34 1.50 6.24
N SER A 35 -11.39 2.22 5.13
CA SER A 35 -10.72 1.85 3.87
C SER A 35 -9.89 3.02 3.38
N ALA A 36 -8.80 2.73 2.67
CA ALA A 36 -8.02 3.71 1.92
C ALA A 36 -8.05 3.37 0.44
N THR A 37 -8.01 4.42 -0.39
CA THR A 37 -7.79 4.34 -1.83
C THR A 37 -6.51 5.08 -2.13
N PHE A 38 -5.61 4.44 -2.88
CA PHE A 38 -4.36 5.02 -3.34
C PHE A 38 -4.45 5.20 -4.86
N HIS A 39 -3.97 6.33 -5.37
CA HIS A 39 -3.81 6.58 -6.80
C HIS A 39 -2.34 6.42 -7.15
N VAL A 40 -2.02 5.42 -7.96
CA VAL A 40 -0.67 5.17 -8.47
C VAL A 40 -0.53 5.79 -9.86
N ALA A 41 0.47 6.65 -10.03
CA ALA A 41 0.84 7.21 -11.33
C ALA A 41 2.12 6.54 -11.86
N THR A 42 2.08 6.03 -13.09
CA THR A 42 3.19 5.33 -13.78
C THR A 42 2.89 5.28 -15.29
N ASP A 43 3.92 5.14 -16.11
CA ASP A 43 3.81 4.94 -17.56
C ASP A 43 3.76 3.46 -17.97
N ARG A 44 3.74 2.53 -16.99
CA ARG A 44 3.75 1.09 -17.23
C ARG A 44 2.53 0.42 -16.61
N GLU A 45 2.09 -0.65 -17.26
CA GLU A 45 1.10 -1.55 -16.66
C GLU A 45 1.76 -2.33 -15.52
N LEU A 46 1.18 -2.22 -14.33
CA LEU A 46 1.63 -2.94 -13.14
C LEU A 46 0.68 -4.11 -12.85
N ASP A 47 1.22 -5.21 -12.35
CA ASP A 47 0.41 -6.30 -11.80
C ASP A 47 -0.34 -5.81 -10.54
N PRO A 48 -1.69 -5.75 -10.55
CA PRO A 48 -2.44 -5.28 -9.39
C PRO A 48 -2.27 -6.16 -8.14
N SER A 49 -1.96 -7.45 -8.32
CA SER A 49 -1.73 -8.37 -7.20
C SER A 49 -0.39 -8.10 -6.50
N ALA A 50 0.62 -7.65 -7.26
CA ALA A 50 1.89 -7.20 -6.72
C ALA A 50 1.74 -5.92 -5.89
N LEU A 51 0.83 -5.00 -6.28
CA LEU A 51 0.55 -3.77 -5.53
C LEU A 51 -0.02 -4.02 -4.12
N VAL A 52 -0.73 -5.13 -3.91
CA VAL A 52 -1.39 -5.45 -2.63
C VAL A 52 -0.68 -6.53 -1.81
N SER A 53 0.56 -6.87 -2.18
CA SER A 53 1.38 -7.87 -1.49
C SER A 53 2.69 -7.27 -0.99
N ALA A 54 3.32 -7.94 -0.03
CA ALA A 54 4.67 -7.58 0.39
C ALA A 54 5.66 -7.86 -0.76
N PRO A 55 6.69 -7.01 -0.97
CA PRO A 55 7.06 -5.87 -0.14
C PRO A 55 6.47 -4.52 -0.58
N VAL A 56 5.46 -4.51 -1.46
CA VAL A 56 4.93 -3.28 -2.09
C VAL A 56 3.90 -2.59 -1.18
N LEU A 57 2.96 -3.33 -0.61
CA LEU A 57 2.06 -2.81 0.43
C LEU A 57 2.63 -3.18 1.79
N ARG A 58 2.91 -2.18 2.64
CA ARG A 58 3.49 -2.39 3.97
C ARG A 58 2.73 -1.69 5.07
N CYS A 59 2.82 -2.22 6.28
CA CYS A 59 2.40 -1.54 7.50
C CYS A 59 3.20 -2.01 8.72
N VAL A 60 3.14 -1.27 9.83
CA VAL A 60 3.83 -1.63 11.07
C VAL A 60 3.28 -2.91 11.71
N ASN A 61 2.06 -3.31 11.35
CA ASN A 61 1.41 -4.50 11.91
C ASN A 61 2.01 -5.83 11.43
N GLU A 62 2.87 -5.80 10.41
CA GLU A 62 3.45 -7.03 9.86
C GLU A 62 4.25 -7.79 10.92
N ALA A 63 4.10 -9.12 10.92
CA ALA A 63 4.97 -9.97 11.70
C ALA A 63 6.41 -9.79 11.19
N ARG A 64 7.35 -9.64 12.13
CA ARG A 64 8.77 -9.65 11.79
C ARG A 64 9.10 -11.01 11.16
N PRO A 65 9.82 -11.05 10.02
CA PRO A 65 10.25 -12.30 9.40
C PRO A 65 11.15 -13.12 10.33
#